data_AF-A0A7X6XQN8-F1
#
_entry.id   AF-A0A7X6XQN8-F1
#
_cell.length_a   1.000
_cell.length_b   1.000
_cell.length_c   1.000
_cell.angle_alpha   90.00
_cell.angle_beta   90.00
_cell.angle_gamma   90.00
#
_symmetry.space_group_name_H-M   'P 1'
#
loop_
_entity.id
_entity.type
_entity.pdbx_description
1 polymer ?
#
loop_
_entity_poly.entity_id
_entity_poly.type
_entity_poly.pdbx_seq_one_letter_code
_entity_poly.pdbx_strand_id
1 'polypeptide(L)' 'MKITGPAKCLRIYIGESDQWHGRPLYTAIVELLKERDVAGATVLHGIQQ' A
#
# COMPACT_ATOMS: atom_id res chain seq x y z
N MET A 1 16.01 13.12 -2.01
CA MET A 1 15.07 14.14 -1.49
C MET A 1 14.72 13.74 -0.06
N LYS A 2 14.85 14.64 0.94
CA LYS A 2 14.59 14.33 2.35
C LYS A 2 13.23 14.89 2.73
N ILE A 3 12.25 14.05 3.05
CA ILE A 3 10.92 14.47 3.51
C ILE A 3 11.02 14.78 5.00
N THR A 4 10.64 15.99 5.42
CA THR A 4 10.77 16.47 6.82
C THR A 4 9.47 17.11 7.29
N GLY A 5 9.13 16.89 8.56
CA GLY A 5 7.93 17.44 9.20
C GLY A 5 7.03 16.36 9.80
N PRO A 6 5.92 16.74 10.46
CA PRO A 6 4.94 15.78 10.97
C PRO A 6 4.36 14.93 9.85
N ALA A 7 4.26 13.63 10.08
CA ALA A 7 3.70 12.68 9.12
C ALA A 7 2.72 11.73 9.82
N LYS A 8 1.83 11.11 9.03
CA LYS A 8 0.94 10.05 9.48
C LYS A 8 1.33 8.74 8.79
N CYS A 9 1.40 7.66 9.57
CA CYS A 9 1.61 6.31 9.05
C CYS A 9 0.25 5.59 8.96
N LEU A 10 -0.14 5.20 7.76
CA LEU A 10 -1.33 4.39 7.51
C LEU A 10 -0.92 2.92 7.31
N ARG A 11 -1.64 1.99 7.95
CA ARG A 11 -1.50 0.55 7.73
C ARG A 11 -2.82 0.00 7.19
N ILE A 12 -2.73 -0.76 6.11
CA ILE A 12 -3.87 -1.39 5.45
C ILE A 12 -3.61 -2.90 5.48
N TYR A 13 -4.55 -3.65 6.04
CA TYR A 13 -4.50 -5.11 6.09
C TYR A 13 -5.56 -5.65 5.14
N ILE A 14 -5.14 -6.56 4.26
CA ILE A 14 -6.00 -7.21 3.25
C ILE A 14 -5.60 -8.68 3.14
N GLY A 15 -6.47 -9.50 2.55
CA GLY A 15 -6.14 -10.86 2.16
C GLY A 15 -5.24 -10.89 0.93
N GLU A 16 -4.39 -11.91 0.80
CA GLU A 16 -3.56 -12.10 -0.40
C GLU A 16 -4.40 -12.35 -1.66
N SER A 17 -5.51 -13.06 -1.51
CA SER A 17 -6.42 -13.42 -2.60
C SER A 17 -7.37 -12.28 -3.00
N ASP A 18 -7.33 -11.14 -2.30
CA ASP A 18 -8.20 -10.00 -2.60
C ASP A 18 -7.82 -9.39 -3.95
N GLN A 19 -8.84 -9.11 -4.76
CA GLN A 19 -8.68 -8.59 -6.12
C GLN A 19 -9.54 -7.35 -6.35
N TRP A 20 -9.05 -6.48 -7.22
CA TRP A 20 -9.75 -5.30 -7.73
C TRP A 20 -9.64 -5.28 -9.24
N HIS A 21 -10.76 -5.32 -9.97
CA HIS A 21 -10.78 -5.40 -11.44
C HIS A 21 -9.87 -6.50 -12.04
N GLY A 22 -9.83 -7.68 -11.41
CA GLY A 22 -9.05 -8.83 -11.90
C GLY A 22 -7.55 -8.76 -11.65
N ARG A 23 -7.08 -7.79 -10.85
CA ARG A 23 -5.68 -7.71 -10.39
C ARG A 23 -5.58 -7.73 -8.87
N PRO A 24 -4.43 -8.10 -8.28
CA PRO A 24 -4.27 -8.11 -6.83
C PRO A 24 -4.57 -6.75 -6.20
N LEU A 25 -5.32 -6.75 -5.10
CA LEU A 25 -5.79 -5.53 -4.46
C LEU A 25 -4.63 -4.68 -3.91
N TYR A 26 -3.57 -5.31 -3.38
CA TYR A 26 -2.40 -4.55 -2.90
C TYR A 26 -1.74 -3.75 -4.02
N THR A 27 -1.67 -4.29 -5.24
CA THR A 27 -1.12 -3.58 -6.40
C THR A 27 -1.99 -2.37 -6.73
N ALA A 28 -3.32 -2.54 -6.69
CA ALA A 28 -4.25 -1.45 -6.96
C ALA A 28 -4.15 -0.32 -5.94
N ILE A 29 -3.96 -0.66 -4.67
CA ILE A 29 -3.74 0.33 -3.61
C ILE A 29 -2.44 1.10 -3.83
N VAL A 30 -1.33 0.41 -4.14
CA VAL A 30 -0.02 1.06 -4.36
C VAL A 30 -0.07 2.02 -5.55
N GLU A 31 -0.70 1.63 -6.65
CA GLU A 31 -0.89 2.50 -7.80
C GLU A 31 -1.73 3.73 -7.47
N LEU A 32 -2.84 3.56 -6.75
CA LEU A 32 -3.66 4.68 -6.29
C LEU A 32 -2.86 5.63 -5.39
N LEU A 33 -2.07 5.12 -4.44
CA LEU A 33 -1.25 5.97 -3.58
C LEU A 33 -0.19 6.75 -4.37
N LYS A 34 0.36 6.14 -5.43
CA LYS A 34 1.28 6.81 -6.37
C LYS A 34 0.58 7.90 -7.18
N GLU A 35 -0.62 7.65 -7.69
CA GLU A 35 -1.43 8.64 -8.42
C GLU A 35 -1.83 9.82 -7.54
N ARG A 36 -1.96 9.61 -6.22
CA ARG A 36 -2.30 10.64 -5.23
C ARG A 36 -1.09 11.33 -4.60
N ASP A 37 0.10 11.11 -5.15
CA ASP A 37 1.36 11.73 -4.70
C ASP A 37 1.65 11.51 -3.21
N VAL A 38 1.30 10.32 -2.70
CA VAL A 38 1.63 9.93 -1.33
C VAL A 38 3.15 9.71 -1.23
N ALA A 39 3.74 10.15 -0.11
CA ALA A 39 5.18 10.12 0.13
C ALA A 39 5.86 8.75 -0.13
N GLY A 40 5.13 7.65 0.03
CA GLY A 40 5.59 6.30 -0.29
C GLY A 40 4.69 5.23 0.29
N ALA A 41 4.90 3.99 -0.12
CA ALA A 41 4.22 2.81 0.40
C ALA A 41 5.17 1.61 0.45
N THR A 42 4.99 0.76 1.46
CA THR A 42 5.71 -0.52 1.61
C THR A 42 4.68 -1.62 1.74
N VAL A 43 4.81 -2.68 0.95
CA VAL A 43 3.95 -3.88 1.01
C VAL A 43 4.68 -4.97 1.77
N LEU A 44 3.98 -5.62 2.71
CA LEU A 44 4.47 -6.75 3.48
C LEU A 44 3.55 -7.95 3.22
N HIS A 45 4.14 -9.12 2.99
CA HIS A 45 3.42 -10.38 2.86
C HIS A 45 3.55 -11.15 4.18
N GLY A 46 2.42 -11.37 4.86
CA GLY A 46 2.38 -12.12 6.11
C GLY A 46 2.38 -13.62 5.85
N ILE A 47 3.18 -14.37 6.60
CA ILE A 47 3.17 -15.83 6.62
C ILE A 47 2.51 -16.32 7.90
N GLN A 48 1.73 -17.40 7.83
CA GLN A 48 1.16 -18.07 9.01
C GLN A 48 1.60 -19.54 8.98
N GLN A 49 2.14 -20.02 10.10
CA GLN A 49 2.57 -21.42 10.27
C GLN A 49 1.47 -22.27 10.90
#